data_AF-A0AA87DSV7-F1
#
_entry.id   AF-A0AA87DSV7-F1
#
_cell.length_a   1.000
_cell.length_b   1.000
_cell.length_c   1.000
_cell.angle_alpha   90.00
_cell.angle_beta   90.00
_cell.angle_gamma   90.00
#
_symmetry.space_group_name_H-M   'P 1'
#
loop_
_entity.id
_entity.type
_entity.pdbx_description
1 polymer ?
#
loop_
_entity_poly.entity_id
_entity_poly.type
_entity_poly.pdbx_seq_one_letter_code
_entity_poly.pdbx_strand_id
1 'polypeptide(L)'
;MSPTTIQYTSEQARTFADVSPEAWRHWRKVIPWLAAKSGKGARFTAGELIALAALSSAVHTLDIGIAKFASRWDELFGLCAQQSAGALRSAVVVVTADSLELAVAGLSSAEQPAIVIPCAPIVDRLSDAALSPGLAQGQIPLPFAPQAVGGKRR
;
A
#
# COMPACT_ATOMS: atom_id res chain seq x y z
N MET A 1 6.99 22.97 -7.00
CA MET A 1 6.46 22.57 -5.67
C MET A 1 5.92 21.16 -5.82
N SER A 2 6.65 20.14 -5.37
CA SER A 2 6.15 18.76 -5.42
C SER A 2 4.99 18.62 -4.42
N PRO A 3 3.83 18.07 -4.80
CA PRO A 3 2.73 17.87 -3.88
C PRO A 3 3.22 17.02 -2.70
N THR A 4 2.82 17.37 -1.48
CA THR A 4 3.16 16.63 -0.26
C THR A 4 2.51 15.24 -0.33
N THR A 5 3.23 14.25 -0.84
CA THR A 5 2.76 12.87 -0.91
C THR A 5 2.59 12.32 0.49
N ILE A 6 1.39 11.83 0.81
CA ILE A 6 1.10 11.15 2.07
C ILE A 6 2.01 9.92 2.18
N GLN A 7 2.70 9.80 3.31
CA GLN A 7 3.62 8.72 3.61
C GLN A 7 3.12 7.91 4.80
N TYR A 8 3.18 6.59 4.69
CA TYR A 8 2.68 5.63 5.67
C TYR A 8 3.83 4.94 6.39
N THR A 9 3.67 4.68 7.68
CA THR A 9 4.67 3.91 8.44
C THR A 9 4.60 2.43 8.09
N SER A 10 5.66 1.67 8.42
CA SER A 10 5.63 0.20 8.29
C SER A 10 4.47 -0.46 9.03
N GLU A 11 4.05 0.09 10.16
CA GLU A 11 2.92 -0.42 10.94
C GLU A 11 1.59 -0.17 10.24
N GLN A 12 1.40 1.05 9.69
CA GLN A 12 0.23 1.38 8.89
C GLN A 12 0.16 0.52 7.63
N ALA A 13 1.27 0.34 6.91
CA ALA A 13 1.34 -0.50 5.72
C ALA A 13 1.01 -1.97 6.02
N ARG A 14 1.59 -2.52 7.09
CA ARG A 14 1.32 -3.90 7.54
C ARG A 14 -0.14 -4.09 7.94
N THR A 15 -0.68 -3.15 8.72
CA THR A 15 -2.08 -3.20 9.19
C THR A 15 -3.05 -3.07 8.02
N PHE A 16 -2.78 -2.16 7.07
CA PHE A 16 -3.60 -1.98 5.88
C PHE A 16 -3.64 -3.23 4.99
N ALA A 17 -2.50 -3.90 4.82
CA ALA A 17 -2.40 -5.12 4.03
C ALA A 17 -2.82 -6.40 4.79
N ASP A 18 -3.25 -6.27 6.05
CA ASP A 18 -3.63 -7.38 6.94
C ASP A 18 -2.56 -8.48 7.05
N VAL A 19 -1.30 -8.06 7.21
CA VAL A 19 -0.15 -8.99 7.23
C VAL A 19 0.30 -9.23 8.68
N SER A 20 0.44 -10.49 9.07
CA SER A 20 0.97 -10.82 10.40
C SER A 20 2.43 -10.35 10.56
N PRO A 21 2.90 -10.05 11.78
CA PRO A 21 4.30 -9.70 12.02
C PRO A 21 5.29 -10.77 11.52
N GLU A 22 4.91 -12.05 11.61
CA GLU A 22 5.70 -13.19 11.14
C GLU A 22 5.80 -13.21 9.62
N ALA A 23 4.67 -13.06 8.92
CA ALA A 23 4.63 -12.97 7.46
C ALA A 23 5.44 -11.76 6.98
N TRP A 24 5.30 -10.61 7.63
CA TRP A 24 6.08 -9.42 7.31
C TRP A 24 7.60 -9.65 7.43
N ARG A 25 8.05 -10.32 8.49
CA ARG A 25 9.47 -10.69 8.67
C ARG A 25 9.94 -11.63 7.56
N HIS A 26 9.12 -12.59 7.16
CA HIS A 26 9.43 -13.49 6.06
C HIS A 26 9.52 -12.73 4.73
N TRP A 27 8.55 -11.89 4.42
CA TRP A 27 8.49 -11.14 3.16
C TRP A 27 9.68 -10.19 3.00
N ARG A 28 10.13 -9.56 4.09
CA ARG A 28 11.35 -8.72 4.10
C ARG A 28 12.64 -9.50 3.82
N LYS A 29 12.68 -10.81 4.02
CA LYS A 29 13.84 -11.63 3.66
C LYS A 29 13.83 -12.00 2.17
N VAL A 30 12.65 -12.04 1.56
CA VAL A 30 12.43 -12.53 0.21
C VAL A 30 12.39 -11.38 -0.80
N ILE A 31 11.79 -10.24 -0.43
CA ILE A 31 11.57 -9.09 -1.32
C ILE A 31 12.53 -7.95 -0.94
N PRO A 32 13.53 -7.64 -1.80
CA PRO A 32 14.52 -6.58 -1.53
C PRO A 32 13.92 -5.20 -1.24
N TRP A 33 12.82 -4.82 -1.89
CA TRP A 33 12.14 -3.53 -1.72
C TRP A 33 11.66 -3.34 -0.28
N LEU A 34 11.07 -4.40 0.29
CA LEU A 34 10.63 -4.41 1.68
C LEU A 34 11.83 -4.47 2.64
N ALA A 35 12.89 -5.19 2.26
CA ALA A 35 14.14 -5.23 3.03
C ALA A 35 14.76 -3.83 3.16
N ALA A 36 14.83 -3.08 2.06
CA ALA A 36 15.41 -1.74 2.00
C ALA A 36 14.66 -0.74 2.90
N LYS A 37 13.33 -0.89 3.02
CA LYS A 37 12.50 -0.03 3.87
C LYS A 37 12.51 -0.51 5.32
N SER A 38 13.65 -0.38 6.01
CA SER A 38 13.83 -0.80 7.41
C SER A 38 13.86 0.37 8.40
N GLY A 39 13.51 0.11 9.66
CA GLY A 39 13.66 1.06 10.77
C GLY A 39 12.46 2.01 11.01
N LYS A 40 12.62 2.89 12.00
CA LYS A 40 11.58 3.83 12.48
C LYS A 40 11.17 4.89 11.44
N GLY A 41 12.00 5.11 10.42
CA GLY A 41 11.78 6.08 9.34
C GLY A 41 11.31 5.46 8.03
N ALA A 42 11.00 4.17 7.98
CA ALA A 42 10.50 3.52 6.78
C ALA A 42 9.14 4.12 6.40
N ARG A 43 9.10 4.76 5.23
CA ARG A 43 7.94 5.45 4.70
C ARG A 43 7.51 4.81 3.40
N PHE A 44 6.24 4.43 3.35
CA PHE A 44 5.58 3.84 2.20
C PHE A 44 4.72 4.89 1.49
N THR A 45 4.65 4.86 0.17
CA THR A 45 3.72 5.66 -0.62
C THR A 45 2.39 4.94 -0.75
N ALA A 46 1.34 5.64 -1.18
CA ALA A 46 0.04 5.03 -1.47
C ALA A 46 0.16 3.89 -2.50
N GLY A 47 0.99 4.07 -3.53
CA GLY A 47 1.23 3.03 -4.54
C GLY A 47 1.88 1.78 -3.97
N GLU A 48 2.83 1.94 -3.04
CA GLU A 48 3.44 0.79 -2.36
C GLU A 48 2.48 0.08 -1.41
N LEU A 49 1.55 0.80 -0.77
CA LEU A 49 0.48 0.19 0.02
C LEU A 49 -0.43 -0.66 -0.87
N ILE A 50 -0.76 -0.17 -2.06
CA ILE A 50 -1.58 -0.91 -3.03
C ILE A 50 -0.86 -2.17 -3.50
N ALA A 51 0.44 -2.06 -3.84
CA ALA A 51 1.27 -3.21 -4.20
C ALA A 51 1.36 -4.24 -3.07
N LEU A 52 1.51 -3.79 -1.82
CA LEU A 52 1.58 -4.65 -0.66
C LEU A 52 0.26 -5.39 -0.40
N ALA A 53 -0.87 -4.70 -0.54
CA ALA A 53 -2.19 -5.33 -0.40
C ALA A 53 -2.51 -6.29 -1.57
N ALA A 54 -1.99 -6.01 -2.78
CA ALA A 54 -2.08 -6.94 -3.90
C ALA A 54 -1.23 -8.20 -3.65
N LEU A 55 0.00 -8.04 -3.14
CA LEU A 55 0.85 -9.14 -2.66
C LEU A 55 0.15 -9.95 -1.57
N SER A 56 -0.45 -9.30 -0.59
CA SER A 56 -1.21 -9.96 0.47
C SER A 56 -2.37 -10.79 -0.09
N SER A 57 -3.12 -10.23 -1.04
CA SER A 57 -4.20 -10.96 -1.73
C SER A 57 -3.65 -12.17 -2.51
N ALA A 58 -2.53 -12.01 -3.21
CA ALA A 58 -1.87 -13.09 -3.93
C ALA A 58 -1.43 -14.25 -3.01
N VAL A 59 -0.80 -13.93 -1.88
CA VAL A 59 -0.26 -14.94 -0.96
C VAL A 59 -1.38 -15.58 -0.13
N HIS A 60 -2.28 -14.79 0.44
CA HIS A 60 -3.24 -15.30 1.43
C HIS A 60 -4.57 -15.76 0.82
N THR A 61 -5.01 -15.16 -0.29
CA THR A 61 -6.29 -15.53 -0.93
C THR A 61 -6.07 -16.54 -2.05
N LEU A 62 -4.94 -16.45 -2.76
CA LEU A 62 -4.68 -17.23 -3.98
C LEU A 62 -3.57 -18.28 -3.81
N ASP A 63 -2.97 -18.38 -2.61
CA ASP A 63 -1.88 -19.29 -2.26
C ASP A 63 -0.67 -19.22 -3.23
N ILE A 64 -0.41 -18.03 -3.78
CA ILE A 64 0.71 -17.80 -4.69
C ILE A 64 2.00 -17.72 -3.88
N GLY A 65 2.95 -18.61 -4.18
CA GLY A 65 4.24 -18.67 -3.50
C GLY A 65 5.06 -17.40 -3.68
N ILE A 66 5.22 -16.62 -2.60
CA ILE A 66 5.98 -15.36 -2.60
C ILE A 66 7.43 -15.51 -3.08
N ALA A 67 8.10 -16.60 -2.70
CA ALA A 67 9.49 -16.85 -3.06
C ALA A 67 9.68 -17.13 -4.56
N LYS A 68 8.69 -17.73 -5.22
CA LYS A 68 8.74 -18.01 -6.66
C LYS A 68 8.82 -16.73 -7.49
N PHE A 69 8.16 -15.67 -7.02
CA PHE A 69 8.02 -14.39 -7.74
C PHE A 69 8.77 -13.24 -7.06
N ALA A 70 9.76 -13.53 -6.22
CA ALA A 70 10.43 -12.54 -5.38
C ALA A 70 10.92 -11.29 -6.14
N SER A 71 11.64 -11.49 -7.26
CA SER A 71 12.14 -10.39 -8.10
C SER A 71 11.01 -9.63 -8.81
N ARG A 72 9.95 -10.32 -9.23
CA ARG A 72 8.81 -9.67 -9.91
C ARG A 72 7.96 -8.85 -8.95
N TRP A 73 7.83 -9.30 -7.69
CA TRP A 73 7.24 -8.48 -6.64
C TRP A 73 8.07 -7.22 -6.40
N ASP A 74 9.40 -7.34 -6.37
CA ASP A 74 10.32 -6.21 -6.25
C ASP A 74 10.09 -5.16 -7.35
N GLU A 75 10.05 -5.61 -8.61
CA GLU A 75 9.74 -4.78 -9.78
C GLU A 75 8.34 -4.13 -9.67
N LEU A 76 7.32 -4.89 -9.26
CA LEU A 76 5.97 -4.38 -9.06
C LEU A 76 5.93 -3.25 -8.03
N PHE A 77 6.64 -3.39 -6.91
CA PHE A 77 6.73 -2.33 -5.90
C PHE A 77 7.34 -1.06 -6.51
N GLY A 78 8.41 -1.19 -7.30
CA GLY A 78 9.04 -0.07 -7.99
C GLY A 78 8.11 0.60 -9.01
N LEU A 79 7.32 -0.17 -9.75
CA LEU A 79 6.32 0.35 -10.69
C LEU A 79 5.20 1.10 -9.94
N CYS A 80 4.64 0.48 -8.90
CA CYS A 80 3.54 1.09 -8.16
C CYS A 80 3.99 2.34 -7.38
N ALA A 81 5.23 2.37 -6.88
CA ALA A 81 5.78 3.53 -6.17
C ALA A 81 5.82 4.81 -7.02
N GLN A 82 5.89 4.67 -8.35
CA GLN A 82 5.90 5.77 -9.32
C GLN A 82 4.49 6.22 -9.72
N GLN A 83 3.46 5.48 -9.37
CA GLN A 83 2.08 5.74 -9.77
C GLN A 83 1.29 6.45 -8.67
N SER A 84 0.33 7.28 -9.10
CA SER A 84 -0.67 7.81 -8.16
C SER A 84 -1.70 6.73 -7.82
N ALA A 85 -2.33 6.84 -6.64
CA ALA A 85 -3.41 5.94 -6.26
C ALA A 85 -4.57 5.97 -7.29
N GLY A 86 -4.86 7.15 -7.86
CA GLY A 86 -5.86 7.30 -8.92
C GLY A 86 -5.51 6.53 -10.20
N ALA A 87 -4.25 6.58 -10.64
CA ALA A 87 -3.78 5.82 -11.80
C ALA A 87 -3.85 4.30 -11.56
N LEU A 88 -3.51 3.87 -10.35
CA LEU A 88 -3.61 2.47 -9.96
C LEU A 88 -5.05 1.97 -9.84
N ARG A 89 -6.05 2.86 -9.71
CA ARG A 89 -7.46 2.45 -9.63
C ARG A 89 -7.93 1.70 -10.87
N SER A 90 -7.45 2.11 -12.06
CA SER A 90 -7.72 1.42 -13.33
C SER A 90 -6.74 0.28 -13.63
N ALA A 91 -5.80 -0.01 -12.73
CA ALA A 91 -4.79 -1.04 -12.93
C ALA A 91 -5.23 -2.40 -12.38
N VAL A 92 -4.59 -3.44 -12.89
CA VAL A 92 -4.69 -4.81 -12.43
C VAL A 92 -3.29 -5.40 -12.31
N VAL A 93 -3.06 -6.25 -11.31
CA VAL A 93 -1.88 -7.10 -11.26
C VAL A 93 -2.22 -8.41 -11.93
N VAL A 94 -1.51 -8.74 -13.01
CA VAL A 94 -1.68 -9.99 -13.75
C VAL A 94 -0.58 -10.94 -13.32
N VAL A 95 -0.95 -12.12 -12.86
CA VAL A 95 -0.03 -13.19 -12.47
C VAL A 95 -0.23 -14.37 -13.40
N THR A 96 0.83 -14.78 -14.08
CA THR A 96 0.85 -16.00 -14.91
C THR A 96 1.70 -17.07 -14.21
N ALA A 97 2.00 -18.17 -14.91
CA ALA A 97 2.90 -19.19 -14.38
C ALA A 97 4.28 -18.62 -14.00
N ASP A 98 4.80 -17.67 -14.78
CA ASP A 98 6.20 -17.22 -14.70
C ASP A 98 6.36 -15.68 -14.72
N SER A 99 5.27 -14.93 -14.89
CA SER A 99 5.28 -13.47 -14.89
C SER A 99 4.32 -12.88 -13.87
N LEU A 100 4.67 -11.68 -13.43
CA LEU A 100 3.81 -10.83 -12.63
C LEU A 100 3.99 -9.39 -13.12
N GLU A 101 2.89 -8.76 -13.53
CA GLU A 101 2.94 -7.49 -14.26
C GLU A 101 1.78 -6.57 -13.84
N LEU A 102 2.01 -5.26 -13.91
CA LEU A 102 0.98 -4.24 -13.74
C LEU A 102 0.44 -3.84 -15.11
N ALA A 103 -0.86 -4.04 -15.32
CA ALA A 103 -1.53 -3.70 -16.57
C ALA A 103 -2.76 -2.82 -16.31
N VAL A 104 -3.33 -2.25 -17.36
CA VAL A 104 -4.60 -1.53 -17.30
C VAL A 104 -5.75 -2.51 -17.52
N ALA A 105 -6.80 -2.39 -16.70
CA ALA A 105 -7.99 -3.23 -16.80
C ALA A 105 -8.58 -3.18 -18.22
N GLY A 106 -8.86 -4.35 -18.79
CA GLY A 106 -9.44 -4.47 -20.13
C GLY A 106 -8.45 -4.36 -21.30
N LEU A 107 -7.17 -4.08 -21.04
CA LEU A 107 -6.11 -4.07 -22.06
C LEU A 107 -5.19 -5.30 -22.01
N SER A 108 -5.35 -6.16 -21.01
CA SER A 108 -4.55 -7.38 -20.85
C SER A 108 -5.12 -8.51 -21.73
N SER A 109 -4.45 -8.83 -22.84
CA SER A 109 -4.69 -10.08 -23.59
C SER A 109 -3.79 -11.16 -23.00
N ALA A 110 -4.37 -12.08 -22.22
CA ALA A 110 -3.61 -13.19 -21.67
C ALA A 110 -3.57 -14.33 -22.70
N GLU A 111 -2.40 -14.57 -23.31
CA GLU A 111 -2.18 -15.75 -24.17
C GLU A 111 -2.04 -17.05 -23.37
N GLN A 112 -1.97 -16.95 -22.05
CA GLN A 112 -1.80 -18.04 -21.11
C GLN A 112 -2.78 -17.89 -19.92
N PRO A 113 -3.08 -18.96 -19.19
CA PRO A 113 -3.86 -18.86 -17.96
C PRO A 113 -3.25 -17.84 -16.99
N ALA A 114 -4.07 -16.91 -16.52
CA ALA A 114 -3.63 -15.82 -15.68
C ALA A 114 -4.64 -15.54 -14.55
N ILE A 115 -4.12 -15.17 -13.39
CA ILE A 115 -4.88 -14.64 -12.27
C ILE A 115 -4.80 -13.12 -12.32
N VAL A 116 -5.95 -12.45 -12.23
CA VAL A 116 -6.04 -11.00 -12.28
C VAL A 116 -6.48 -10.47 -10.92
N ILE A 117 -5.64 -9.64 -10.31
CA ILE A 117 -5.92 -8.98 -9.03
C ILE A 117 -6.28 -7.51 -9.31
N PRO A 118 -7.55 -7.10 -9.18
CA PRO A 118 -7.94 -5.72 -9.44
C PRO A 118 -7.43 -4.78 -8.34
N CYS A 119 -6.83 -3.66 -8.74
CA CYS A 119 -6.33 -2.66 -7.79
C CYS A 119 -7.44 -1.71 -7.30
N ALA A 120 -8.52 -1.53 -8.06
CA ALA A 120 -9.66 -0.69 -7.71
C ALA A 120 -10.18 -0.88 -6.26
N PRO A 121 -10.54 -2.11 -5.81
CA PRO A 121 -11.01 -2.30 -4.44
C PRO A 121 -9.95 -2.00 -3.37
N ILE A 122 -8.67 -2.12 -3.70
CA ILE A 122 -7.57 -1.78 -2.80
C ILE A 122 -7.46 -0.26 -2.66
N VAL A 123 -7.56 0.47 -3.78
CA VAL A 123 -7.54 1.94 -3.81
C VAL A 123 -8.75 2.52 -3.07
N ASP A 124 -9.93 1.93 -3.26
CA ASP A 124 -11.16 2.37 -2.60
C ASP A 124 -11.03 2.17 -1.08
N ARG A 125 -10.55 1.01 -0.61
CA ARG A 125 -10.23 0.79 0.82
C ARG A 125 -9.20 1.78 1.37
N LEU A 126 -8.16 2.11 0.61
CA LEU A 126 -7.15 3.07 1.04
C LEU A 126 -7.75 4.48 1.19
N SER A 127 -8.63 4.86 0.27
CA SER A 127 -9.33 6.14 0.29
C SER A 127 -10.28 6.22 1.49
N ASP A 128 -11.04 5.15 1.74
CA ASP A 128 -11.93 5.04 2.90
C ASP A 128 -11.15 5.09 4.22
N ALA A 129 -9.99 4.42 4.31
CA ALA A 129 -9.14 4.45 5.49
C ALA A 129 -8.52 5.84 5.75
N ALA A 130 -8.25 6.62 4.70
CA ALA A 130 -7.76 7.98 4.82
C ALA A 130 -8.86 8.99 5.22
N LEU A 131 -10.12 8.73 4.82
CA LEU A 131 -11.28 9.57 5.13
C LEU A 131 -11.96 9.19 6.43
N SER A 132 -11.74 7.97 6.92
CA SER A 132 -12.31 7.49 8.18
C SER A 132 -11.57 8.11 9.38
N PRO A 133 -12.26 8.83 10.28
CA PRO A 133 -11.65 9.38 11.50
C PRO A 133 -11.20 8.32 12.52
N GLY A 134 -11.18 7.03 12.15
CA GLY A 134 -10.84 5.88 12.99
C GLY A 134 -9.35 5.68 13.25
N LEU A 135 -8.46 6.42 12.57
CA LEU A 135 -7.08 6.63 13.04
C LEU A 135 -6.98 7.95 13.84
N ALA A 136 -8.00 8.24 14.65
CA ALA A 136 -7.80 9.07 15.82
C ALA A 136 -6.75 8.36 16.69
N GLN A 137 -5.48 8.64 16.44
CA GLN A 137 -4.52 8.80 17.53
C GLN A 137 -5.26 9.69 18.51
N GLY A 138 -5.78 9.10 19.60
CA GLY A 138 -6.65 9.79 20.54
C GLY A 138 -6.02 11.15 20.81
N GLN A 139 -6.67 12.20 20.33
CA GLN A 139 -6.13 13.54 20.46
C GLN A 139 -5.99 13.76 21.96
N ILE A 140 -4.75 13.72 22.45
CA ILE A 140 -4.48 13.87 23.87
C ILE A 140 -5.12 15.21 24.23
N PRO A 141 -6.06 15.26 25.20
CA PRO A 141 -6.64 16.52 25.61
C PRO A 141 -5.49 17.45 25.95
N LEU A 142 -5.40 18.58 25.25
CA LEU A 142 -4.38 19.57 25.55
C LEU A 142 -4.52 19.89 27.06
N PRO A 143 -3.44 19.86 27.84
CA PRO A 143 -3.50 20.02 29.31
C PRO A 143 -3.89 21.43 29.73
N PHE A 144 -4.27 22.28 28.78
CA PHE A 144 -4.74 23.63 29.01
C PHE A 144 -6.17 23.77 28.48
N ALA A 145 -7.02 24.40 29.29
CA ALA A 145 -8.36 24.77 28.86
C ALA A 145 -8.26 25.77 27.69
N PRO A 146 -9.12 25.66 26.66
CA PRO A 146 -9.16 26.63 25.58
C PRO A 146 -9.48 28.03 26.16
N GLN A 147 -8.50 28.93 26.10
CA GLN A 147 -8.67 30.31 26.53
C GLN A 147 -9.11 31.15 25.33
N ALA A 148 -10.35 31.65 25.36
CA ALA A 148 -10.86 32.56 24.33
C ALA A 148 -10.06 33.88 24.37
N VAL A 149 -9.34 34.18 23.30
CA VAL A 149 -8.69 35.49 23.14
C VAL A 149 -9.75 36.47 22.65
N GLY A 150 -10.36 37.21 23.57
CA GLY A 150 -11.25 38.32 23.26
C GLY A 150 -10.49 39.41 22.49
N GLY A 151 -10.74 39.51 21.18
CA GLY A 151 -10.18 40.56 20.34
C GLY A 151 -10.64 41.93 20.83
N LYS A 152 -9.71 42.70 21.41
CA LYS A 152 -9.95 44.10 21.76
C LYS A 152 -9.86 44.92 20.48
N ARG A 153 -11.02 45.28 19.91
CA ARG A 153 -11.11 46.31 18.87
C ARG A 153 -10.55 47.63 19.45
N ARG A 154 -9.58 48.20 18.75
CA ARG A 154 -9.28 49.63 18.77
C ARG A 154 -9.34 50.12 17.33
#